data_AF-A0A0B1TLU7-F1
#
_entry.id   AF-A0A0B1TLU7-F1
#
_cell.length_a   1.000
_cell.length_b   1.000
_cell.length_c   1.000
_cell.angle_alpha   90.00
_cell.angle_beta   90.00
_cell.angle_gamma   90.00
#
_symmetry.space_group_name_H-M   'P 1'
#
loop_
_entity.id
_entity.type
_entity.pdbx_description
1 polymer ?
#
loop_
_entity_poly.entity_id
_entity_poly.type
_entity_poly.pdbx_seq_one_letter_code
_entity_poly.pdbx_strand_id
1 'polypeptide(L)'
;MLLAVVLAALVSVGYSQMVRQCTCQEFEPCKQSAAGNIMQCADQCQNHLSSLGASYPALRGCLMSKEPMLNAAINCQTQQLAGA
;
A
#
# COMPACT_ATOMS: atom_id res chain seq x y z
N MET A 1 -14.88 -35.02 27.28
CA MET A 1 -13.61 -35.18 26.52
C MET A 1 -13.76 -34.60 25.12
N LEU A 2 -14.49 -35.23 24.20
CA LEU A 2 -14.69 -34.74 22.81
C LEU A 2 -15.27 -33.31 22.70
N LEU A 3 -16.29 -32.97 23.50
CA LEU A 3 -16.92 -31.65 23.47
C LEU A 3 -15.95 -30.51 23.83
N ALA A 4 -15.05 -30.76 24.80
CA ALA A 4 -14.05 -29.79 25.23
C ALA A 4 -12.98 -29.56 24.16
N VAL A 5 -12.62 -30.61 23.41
CA VAL A 5 -11.67 -30.53 22.28
C VAL A 5 -12.28 -29.72 21.12
N VAL A 6 -13.56 -29.92 20.83
CA VAL A 6 -14.27 -29.17 19.77
C VAL A 6 -14.40 -27.68 20.14
N LEU A 7 -14.74 -27.37 21.39
CA LEU A 7 -14.78 -25.98 21.88
C LEU A 7 -13.41 -25.30 21.80
N ALA A 8 -12.34 -25.99 22.19
CA ALA A 8 -10.98 -25.46 22.10
C ALA A 8 -10.56 -25.19 20.64
N ALA A 9 -10.93 -26.06 19.70
CA ALA A 9 -10.63 -25.89 18.28
C ALA A 9 -11.41 -24.72 17.64
N LEU A 10 -12.65 -24.47 18.06
CA LEU A 10 -13.44 -23.35 17.55
C LEU A 10 -12.90 -22.00 18.04
N VAL A 11 -12.44 -21.92 19.30
CA VAL A 11 -11.84 -20.70 19.86
C VAL A 11 -10.53 -20.36 19.16
N SER A 12 -9.67 -21.35 18.87
CA SER A 12 -8.41 -21.10 18.17
C SER A 12 -8.63 -20.63 16.73
N VAL A 13 -9.59 -21.21 16.01
CA VAL A 13 -9.96 -20.75 14.66
C VAL A 13 -10.58 -19.35 14.67
N GLY A 14 -11.35 -18.99 15.70
CA GLY A 14 -11.89 -17.63 15.86
C GLY A 14 -10.81 -16.58 16.11
N TYR A 15 -9.76 -16.90 16.86
CA TYR A 15 -8.62 -16.02 17.10
C TYR A 15 -7.72 -15.85 15.86
N SER A 16 -7.62 -16.88 15.01
CA SER A 16 -6.76 -16.85 13.81
C SER A 16 -7.34 -16.04 12.63
N GLN A 17 -8.57 -15.50 12.75
CA GLN A 17 -9.26 -14.80 11.65
C GLN A 17 -9.19 -13.26 11.74
N MET A 18 -8.57 -12.69 12.78
CA MET A 18 -8.44 -11.24 12.90
C MET A 18 -7.06 -10.79 12.44
N VAL A 19 -6.91 -10.59 11.13
CA VAL A 19 -5.80 -9.79 10.60
C VAL A 19 -6.00 -8.36 11.08
N ARG A 20 -5.05 -7.83 11.85
CA ARG A 20 -5.10 -6.44 12.34
C ARG A 20 -5.26 -5.50 11.14
N GLN A 21 -6.41 -4.86 11.04
CA GLN A 21 -6.63 -3.75 10.12
C GLN A 21 -5.92 -2.54 10.74
N CYS A 22 -4.92 -1.99 10.06
CA CYS A 22 -4.28 -0.75 10.51
C CYS A 22 -5.35 0.35 10.56
N THR A 23 -5.34 1.14 11.63
CA THR A 23 -6.20 2.33 11.69
C THR A 23 -5.73 3.37 10.67
N CYS A 24 -6.62 4.26 10.25
CA CYS A 24 -6.24 5.36 9.36
C CYS A 24 -5.06 6.19 9.93
N GLN A 25 -4.97 6.32 11.26
CA GLN A 25 -3.88 7.02 11.95
C GLN A 25 -2.53 6.31 11.81
N GLU A 26 -2.52 4.97 11.81
CA GLU A 26 -1.31 4.17 11.60
C GLU A 26 -0.87 4.16 10.13
N PHE A 27 -1.84 4.28 9.19
CA PHE A 27 -1.57 4.27 7.76
C PHE A 27 -1.15 5.64 7.20
N GLU A 28 -1.60 6.73 7.81
CA GLU A 28 -1.30 8.11 7.40
C GLU A 28 0.19 8.40 7.15
N PRO A 29 1.14 8.03 8.05
CA PRO A 29 2.57 8.24 7.79
C PRO A 29 3.11 7.39 6.63
N CYS A 30 2.58 6.18 6.42
CA CYS A 30 2.93 5.35 5.27
C CYS A 30 2.46 5.97 3.96
N LYS A 31 1.24 6.52 3.93
CA LYS A 31 0.69 7.22 2.78
C LYS A 31 1.55 8.41 2.37
N GLN A 32 1.90 9.27 3.32
CA GLN A 32 2.72 10.46 3.06
C GLN A 32 4.13 10.07 2.59
N SER A 33 4.73 9.05 3.21
CA SER A 33 6.02 8.52 2.79
C SER A 33 5.96 7.93 1.38
N ALA A 34 4.96 7.12 1.06
CA ALA A 34 4.83 6.49 -0.25
C ALA A 34 4.64 7.53 -1.36
N ALA A 35 3.71 8.48 -1.19
CA ALA A 35 3.45 9.53 -2.18
C ALA A 35 4.68 10.42 -2.41
N GLY A 36 5.39 10.79 -1.34
CA GLY A 36 6.59 11.63 -1.42
C GLY A 36 7.82 10.93 -2.01
N ASN A 37 7.90 9.60 -1.91
CA ASN A 37 9.09 8.84 -2.30
C ASN A 37 9.00 8.18 -3.69
N ILE A 38 7.85 8.23 -4.38
CA ILE A 38 7.71 7.64 -5.73
C ILE A 38 8.79 8.16 -6.69
N MET A 39 9.09 9.45 -6.65
CA MET A 39 10.10 10.04 -7.53
C MET A 39 11.52 9.61 -7.15
N GLN A 40 11.83 9.50 -5.86
CA GLN A 40 13.13 8.96 -5.41
C GLN A 40 13.29 7.47 -5.78
N CYS A 41 12.20 6.69 -5.71
CA CYS A 41 12.20 5.30 -6.16
C CYS A 41 12.46 5.21 -7.66
N ALA A 42 11.81 6.07 -8.46
CA ALA A 42 12.07 6.16 -9.89
C ALA A 42 13.52 6.56 -10.19
N ASP A 43 14.08 7.52 -9.44
CA ASP A 43 15.48 7.97 -9.57
C ASP A 43 16.46 6.81 -9.31
N GLN A 44 16.19 5.95 -8.33
CA GLN A 44 17.00 4.75 -8.06
C GLN A 44 16.97 3.75 -9.23
N CYS A 45 15.88 3.70 -10.01
CA CYS A 45 15.75 2.85 -11.18
C CYS A 45 16.35 3.44 -12.47
N GLN A 46 16.85 4.68 -12.45
CA GLN A 46 17.35 5.38 -13.64
C GLN A 46 18.38 4.57 -14.43
N ASN A 47 19.34 3.95 -13.74
CA ASN A 47 20.41 3.20 -14.40
C ASN A 47 19.89 1.96 -15.13
N HIS A 48 18.88 1.27 -14.59
CA HIS A 48 18.27 0.10 -15.23
C HIS A 48 17.40 0.49 -16.43
N LEU A 49 16.69 1.62 -16.34
CA LEU A 49 15.90 2.11 -17.46
C LEU A 49 16.79 2.58 -18.61
N SER A 50 17.89 3.27 -18.28
CA SER A 50 18.88 3.70 -19.27
C SER A 50 19.56 2.50 -19.94
N SER A 51 19.85 1.43 -19.20
CA SER A 51 20.45 0.21 -19.76
C SER A 51 19.50 -0.56 -20.68
N LEU A 52 18.18 -0.36 -20.54
CA LEU A 52 17.15 -0.89 -21.44
C LEU A 52 16.94 -0.01 -22.69
N GLY A 53 17.70 1.08 -22.85
CA GLY A 53 17.54 2.05 -23.93
C GLY A 53 16.34 3.00 -23.75
N ALA A 54 15.71 3.01 -22.57
CA ALA A 54 14.59 3.89 -22.26
C ALA A 54 15.06 5.26 -21.78
N SER A 55 14.32 6.32 -22.15
CA SER A 55 14.58 7.69 -21.69
C SER A 55 14.03 7.88 -20.28
N TYR A 56 14.93 7.91 -19.29
CA TYR A 56 14.55 8.24 -17.92
C TYR A 56 13.87 9.61 -17.79
N PRO A 57 14.33 10.70 -18.45
CA PRO A 57 13.63 11.99 -18.41
C PRO A 57 12.18 11.91 -18.93
N ALA A 58 11.93 11.13 -19.99
CA ALA A 58 10.57 10.95 -20.52
C ALA A 58 9.69 10.16 -19.54
N LEU A 59 10.23 9.11 -18.92
CA LEU A 59 9.53 8.37 -17.88
C LEU A 59 9.22 9.25 -16.67
N ARG A 60 10.21 10.01 -16.19
CA ARG A 60 10.06 10.93 -15.05
C ARG A 60 8.95 11.94 -15.32
N GLY A 61 8.91 12.53 -16.52
CA GLY A 61 7.83 13.42 -16.94
C GLY A 61 6.46 12.74 -16.98
N CYS A 62 6.40 11.49 -17.46
CA CYS A 62 5.19 10.68 -17.43
C CYS A 62 4.69 10.44 -15.99
N LEU A 63 5.57 10.05 -15.07
CA LEU A 63 5.22 9.87 -13.66
C LEU A 63 4.66 11.15 -13.03
N MET A 64 5.33 12.30 -13.24
CA MET A 64 4.82 13.58 -12.71
C MET A 64 3.46 13.94 -13.30
N SER A 65 3.21 13.65 -14.58
CA SER A 65 1.89 13.88 -15.19
C SER A 65 0.77 13.01 -14.60
N LYS A 66 1.13 11.87 -13.98
CA LYS A 66 0.20 10.91 -13.37
C LYS A 66 0.10 11.05 -11.85
N GLU A 67 0.96 11.86 -11.23
CA GLU A 67 0.88 12.21 -9.82
C GLU A 67 -0.53 12.63 -9.35
N PRO A 68 -1.30 13.49 -10.06
CA PRO A 68 -2.66 13.82 -9.64
C PRO A 68 -3.61 12.61 -9.66
N MET A 69 -3.43 11.67 -10.60
CA MET A 69 -4.22 10.45 -10.67
C MET A 69 -3.87 9.49 -9.51
N LEU A 70 -2.59 9.37 -9.17
CA LEU A 70 -2.12 8.63 -7.99
C LEU A 70 -2.70 9.21 -6.69
N ASN A 71 -2.64 10.54 -6.53
CA ASN A 71 -3.23 11.23 -5.38
C ASN A 71 -4.75 11.02 -5.31
N ALA A 72 -5.45 11.05 -6.46
CA ALA A 72 -6.88 10.77 -6.51
C ALA A 72 -7.21 9.33 -6.07
N ALA A 73 -6.42 8.33 -6.49
CA ALA A 73 -6.60 6.95 -6.08
C ALA A 73 -6.37 6.77 -4.57
N ILE A 74 -5.32 7.39 -4.03
CA ILE A 74 -5.01 7.39 -2.59
C ILE A 74 -6.15 8.05 -1.79
N ASN A 75 -6.69 9.16 -2.28
CA ASN A 75 -7.79 9.87 -1.64
C ASN A 75 -9.09 9.05 -1.66
N CYS A 76 -9.40 8.39 -2.78
CA CYS A 76 -10.55 7.49 -2.90
C CYS A 76 -10.50 6.39 -1.83
N GLN A 77 -9.34 5.75 -1.68
CA GLN A 77 -9.15 4.69 -0.70
C GLN A 77 -9.25 5.23 0.73
N THR A 78 -8.68 6.39 1.01
CA THR A 78 -8.79 7.05 2.33
C THR A 78 -10.26 7.33 2.68
N GLN A 79 -11.07 7.79 1.73
CA GLN A 79 -12.50 8.05 1.95
C GLN A 79 -13.31 6.78 2.21
N GLN A 80 -12.99 5.67 1.53
CA GLN A 80 -13.66 4.39 1.79
C GLN A 80 -13.29 3.81 3.16
N LEU A 81 -12.05 3.97 3.60
CA LEU A 81 -11.60 3.49 4.92
C LEU A 81 -12.00 4.40 6.08
N ALA A 82 -12.26 5.69 5.83
CA ALA A 82 -12.73 6.63 6.86
C ALA A 82 -14.19 6.38 7.30
N GLY A 83 -14.96 5.62 6.51
CA GLY A 83 -16.35 5.24 6.81
C GLY A 83 -16.53 3.83 7.40
N ALA A 84 -15.44 3.12 7.70
CA ALA A 84 -15.42 1.76 8.23
C ALA A 84 -15.11 1.72 9.74
#